data_AF-A0A232FBY3-F1
#
_entry.id   AF-A0A232FBY3-F1
#
_cell.length_a   1.000
_cell.length_b   1.000
_cell.length_c   1.000
_cell.angle_alpha   90.00
_cell.angle_beta   90.00
_cell.angle_gamma   90.00
#
_symmetry.space_group_name_H-M   'P 1'
#
loop_
_entity.id
_entity.type
_entity.pdbx_description
1 polymer ?
#
loop_
_entity_poly.entity_id
_entity_poly.type
_entity_poly.pdbx_seq_one_letter_code
_entity_poly.pdbx_strand_id
1 'polypeptide(L)'
;MDVLRDYMECVNYHWLVIVGTGLYVYLREICLIGLCFEVAEDPPFDPSYASLIFVFSTLCLLAEYRLWPRSLKEPPIQLMIIYEMLVSALITDLARRIIWIPLMNMTWCLTQESSKALTWLNSQMELGKYSHVTAAASYMSTKMAATHTAFCISVLAFLWMLDATETLDSLLIDLWAKY
;
A
#
# COMPACT_ATOMS: atom_id res chain seq x y z
N MET A 1 -12.98 29.90 -18.39
CA MET A 1 -11.74 30.17 -17.62
C MET A 1 -12.02 30.19 -16.13
N ASP A 2 -13.17 30.71 -15.69
CA ASP A 2 -13.56 30.72 -14.27
C ASP A 2 -13.92 29.33 -13.72
N VAL A 3 -14.55 28.46 -14.52
CA VAL A 3 -14.84 27.06 -14.12
C VAL A 3 -13.56 26.28 -13.79
N LEU A 4 -12.49 26.46 -14.56
CA LEU A 4 -11.18 25.85 -14.29
C LEU A 4 -10.51 26.45 -13.05
N ARG A 5 -10.80 27.71 -12.73
CA ARG A 5 -10.29 28.40 -11.54
C ARG A 5 -10.98 27.88 -10.28
N ASP A 6 -12.29 27.69 -10.32
CA ASP A 6 -13.06 27.06 -9.24
C ASP A 6 -12.62 25.59 -9.01
N TYR A 7 -12.35 24.84 -10.09
CA TYR A 7 -11.75 23.50 -9.94
C TYR A 7 -10.34 23.54 -9.34
N MET A 8 -9.49 24.51 -9.71
CA MET A 8 -8.15 24.64 -9.12
C MET A 8 -8.18 25.11 -7.66
N GLU A 9 -9.19 25.88 -7.24
CA GLU A 9 -9.41 26.25 -5.83
C GLU A 9 -9.90 25.07 -5.00
N CYS A 10 -10.61 24.09 -5.59
CA CYS A 10 -10.96 22.83 -4.96
C CYS A 10 -9.79 21.81 -4.88
N VAL A 11 -8.74 21.98 -5.68
CA VAL A 11 -7.62 21.04 -5.71
C VAL A 11 -6.64 21.37 -4.59
N ASN A 12 -6.60 20.51 -3.59
CA ASN A 12 -5.65 20.62 -2.49
C ASN A 12 -4.22 20.39 -3.03
N TYR A 13 -3.44 21.46 -3.21
CA TYR A 13 -2.09 21.42 -3.76
C TYR A 13 -1.16 20.50 -2.97
N HIS A 14 -1.34 20.41 -1.65
CA HIS A 14 -0.66 19.47 -0.76
C HIS A 14 -0.85 18.02 -1.21
N TRP A 15 -2.08 17.64 -1.54
CA TRP A 15 -2.43 16.29 -1.96
C TRP A 15 -1.76 15.95 -3.29
N LEU A 16 -1.76 16.88 -4.25
CA LEU A 16 -1.06 16.71 -5.52
C LEU A 16 0.44 16.53 -5.34
N VAL A 17 1.06 17.33 -4.47
CA VAL A 17 2.50 17.24 -4.20
C VAL A 17 2.82 15.87 -3.59
N ILE A 18 2.09 15.44 -2.55
CA ILE A 18 2.37 14.18 -1.86
C ILE A 18 2.16 12.99 -2.78
N VAL A 19 0.97 12.86 -3.36
CA VAL A 19 0.60 11.70 -4.19
C VAL A 19 1.43 11.68 -5.47
N GLY A 20 1.59 12.83 -6.14
CA GLY A 20 2.35 12.93 -7.37
C GLY A 20 3.82 12.59 -7.17
N THR A 21 4.46 13.15 -6.14
CA THR A 21 5.88 12.88 -5.88
C THR A 21 6.12 11.46 -5.39
N GLY A 22 5.27 10.94 -4.50
CA GLY A 22 5.39 9.57 -4.01
C GLY A 22 5.22 8.54 -5.12
N LEU A 23 4.20 8.70 -5.97
CA LEU A 23 3.99 7.81 -7.12
C LEU A 23 5.13 7.91 -8.14
N TYR A 24 5.65 9.12 -8.40
CA TYR A 24 6.79 9.31 -9.30
C TYR A 24 8.05 8.63 -8.75
N VAL A 25 8.32 8.77 -7.46
CA VAL A 25 9.45 8.12 -6.77
C VAL A 25 9.31 6.60 -6.85
N TYR A 26 8.10 6.07 -6.62
CA TYR A 26 7.82 4.64 -6.73
C TYR A 26 8.07 4.11 -8.15
N LEU A 27 7.51 4.76 -9.18
CA LEU A 27 7.63 4.34 -10.58
C LEU A 27 9.06 4.41 -11.12
N ARG A 28 9.87 5.33 -10.58
CA ARG A 28 11.27 5.51 -10.98
C ARG A 28 12.25 4.78 -10.06
N GLU A 29 11.73 4.07 -9.05
CA GLU A 29 12.49 3.37 -8.02
C GLU A 29 13.57 4.26 -7.38
N ILE A 30 13.24 5.54 -7.19
CA ILE A 30 14.16 6.52 -6.62
C ILE A 30 14.27 6.28 -5.13
N CYS A 31 15.51 6.20 -4.64
CA CYS A 31 15.82 5.94 -3.24
C CYS A 31 16.51 7.17 -2.65
N LEU A 32 15.78 7.93 -1.83
CA LEU A 32 16.22 9.26 -1.39
C LEU A 32 17.12 9.22 -0.15
N ILE A 33 16.95 8.19 0.68
CA ILE A 33 17.79 7.90 1.84
C ILE A 33 18.37 6.52 1.57
N GLY A 34 19.63 6.26 1.92
CA GLY A 34 20.35 4.99 1.68
C GLY A 34 19.73 3.73 2.34
N LEU A 35 18.41 3.69 2.57
CA LEU A 35 17.58 2.51 2.84
C LEU A 35 17.56 1.51 1.67
N CYS A 36 18.13 1.87 0.52
CA CYS A 36 18.56 0.92 -0.51
C CYS A 36 19.72 0.06 -0.02
N PHE A 37 19.46 -0.76 1.00
CA PHE A 37 20.34 -1.86 1.34
C PHE A 37 20.37 -2.82 0.16
N GLU A 38 21.57 -3.17 -0.31
CA GLU A 38 21.84 -4.22 -1.31
C GLU A 38 21.31 -5.61 -0.89
N VAL A 39 20.75 -5.73 0.32
CA VAL A 39 20.29 -6.96 0.99
C VAL A 39 18.76 -7.09 0.98
N ALA A 40 18.02 -6.12 0.46
CA ALA A 40 16.57 -6.29 0.30
C ALA A 40 16.30 -7.27 -0.84
N GLU A 41 16.08 -8.54 -0.49
CA GLU A 41 15.67 -9.57 -1.45
C GLU A 41 14.45 -9.09 -2.23
N ASP A 42 14.52 -9.23 -3.55
CA ASP A 42 13.39 -8.99 -4.43
C ASP A 42 12.18 -9.82 -3.95
N PRO A 43 10.95 -9.30 -4.08
CA PRO A 43 9.78 -10.04 -3.68
C PRO A 43 9.73 -11.40 -4.41
N PRO A 44 9.19 -12.46 -3.77
CA PRO A 44 9.21 -13.82 -4.31
C PRO A 44 8.42 -13.97 -5.63
N PHE A 45 7.62 -12.96 -5.95
CA PHE A 45 6.84 -12.79 -7.17
C PHE A 45 6.67 -11.29 -7.46
N ASP A 46 6.35 -10.93 -8.72
CA ASP A 46 6.13 -9.55 -9.15
C ASP A 46 4.63 -9.20 -9.24
N PRO A 47 4.04 -8.59 -8.20
CA PRO A 47 2.67 -8.10 -8.26
C PRO A 47 2.65 -6.61 -8.63
N SER A 48 3.12 -6.26 -9.83
CA SER A 48 3.33 -4.86 -10.25
C SER A 48 2.10 -3.95 -10.06
N TYR A 49 0.89 -4.47 -10.29
CA TYR A 49 -0.36 -3.72 -10.08
C TYR A 49 -0.77 -3.63 -8.61
N ALA A 50 -0.58 -4.70 -7.83
CA ALA A 50 -0.99 -4.71 -6.41
C ALA A 50 -0.09 -3.80 -5.57
N SER A 51 1.20 -3.74 -5.88
CA SER A 51 2.14 -2.85 -5.23
C SER A 51 1.85 -1.39 -5.53
N LEU A 52 1.38 -1.08 -6.75
CA LEU A 52 0.97 0.27 -7.13
C LEU A 52 -0.29 0.70 -6.35
N ILE A 53 -1.31 -0.17 -6.24
CA ILE A 53 -2.52 0.09 -5.45
C ILE A 53 -2.17 0.30 -3.98
N PHE A 54 -1.27 -0.53 -3.42
CA PHE A 54 -0.82 -0.40 -2.05
C PHE A 54 -0.05 0.90 -1.80
N VAL A 55 0.88 1.28 -2.68
CA VAL A 55 1.62 2.54 -2.55
C VAL A 55 0.66 3.73 -2.68
N PHE A 56 -0.23 3.69 -3.67
CA PHE A 56 -1.25 4.72 -3.84
C PHE A 56 -2.12 4.85 -2.58
N SER A 57 -2.52 3.74 -1.97
CA SER A 57 -3.31 3.76 -0.76
C SER A 57 -2.56 4.43 0.40
N THR A 58 -1.30 4.07 0.62
CA THR A 58 -0.46 4.70 1.66
C THR A 58 -0.25 6.20 1.44
N LEU A 59 -0.13 6.64 0.19
CA LEU A 59 0.05 8.05 -0.15
C LEU A 59 -1.22 8.87 0.03
N CYS A 60 -2.39 8.31 -0.28
CA CYS A 60 -3.67 8.96 0.00
C CYS A 60 -3.86 9.19 1.50
N LEU A 61 -3.59 8.16 2.33
CA LEU A 61 -3.66 8.28 3.78
C LEU A 61 -2.68 9.34 4.30
N LEU A 62 -1.46 9.37 3.75
CA LEU A 62 -0.47 10.37 4.12
C LEU A 62 -0.92 11.80 3.80
N ALA A 63 -1.60 11.98 2.66
CA ALA A 63 -2.03 13.27 2.16
C ALA A 63 -3.19 13.90 2.95
N GLU A 64 -3.88 13.13 3.78
CA GLU A 64 -4.89 13.67 4.72
C GLU A 64 -4.24 14.34 5.94
N TYR A 65 -3.03 13.92 6.30
CA TYR A 65 -2.33 14.48 7.45
C TYR A 65 -1.52 15.72 7.06
N ARG A 66 -1.63 16.77 7.87
CA ARG A 66 -0.66 17.87 7.81
C ARG A 66 0.70 17.39 8.31
N LEU A 67 1.60 17.15 7.38
CA LEU A 67 2.98 16.71 7.61
C LEU A 67 3.83 17.71 8.43
N TRP A 68 3.49 19.00 8.38
CA TRP A 68 4.20 20.03 9.13
C TRP A 68 3.68 20.11 10.57
N PRO A 69 4.56 20.02 11.59
CA PRO A 69 4.13 20.06 12.98
C PRO A 69 3.60 21.45 13.36
N ARG A 70 2.43 21.49 14.00
CA ARG A 70 1.76 22.73 14.44
C ARG A 70 2.56 23.56 15.45
N SER A 71 3.59 22.98 16.05
CA SER A 71 4.46 23.62 17.04
C SER A 71 5.53 24.52 16.43
N LEU A 72 5.76 24.45 15.11
CA LEU A 72 6.76 25.27 14.41
C LEU A 72 6.08 26.38 13.61
N LYS A 73 6.76 27.54 13.52
CA LYS A 73 6.33 28.63 12.64
C LYS A 73 6.24 28.12 11.20
N GLU A 74 5.15 28.49 10.51
CA GLU A 74 4.94 28.09 9.13
C GLU A 74 6.09 28.60 8.25
N PRO A 75 6.78 27.69 7.53
CA PRO A 75 7.92 28.04 6.68
C PRO A 75 7.44 28.68 5.38
N PRO A 76 8.35 29.28 4.60
CA PRO A 76 8.04 29.71 3.23
C PRO A 76 7.55 28.53 2.39
N ILE A 77 6.59 28.79 1.49
CA ILE A 77 5.90 27.79 0.65
C ILE A 77 6.87 26.84 -0.06
N GLN A 78 7.99 27.36 -0.57
CA GLN A 78 9.01 26.56 -1.27
C GLN A 78 9.63 25.48 -0.36
N LEU A 79 9.92 25.81 0.90
CA LEU A 79 10.51 24.86 1.85
C LEU A 79 9.50 23.81 2.27
N MET A 80 8.22 24.21 2.43
CA MET A 80 7.13 23.29 2.73
C MET A 80 6.98 22.25 1.63
N ILE A 81 6.98 22.67 0.36
CA ILE A 81 6.88 21.76 -0.78
C ILE A 81 8.05 20.78 -0.80
N ILE A 82 9.29 21.26 -0.66
CA ILE A 82 10.48 20.37 -0.67
C ILE A 82 10.40 19.35 0.48
N TYR A 83 9.95 19.78 1.65
CA TYR A 83 9.75 18.89 2.80
C TYR A 83 8.69 17.82 2.52
N GLU A 84 7.54 18.20 1.98
CA GLU A 84 6.46 17.26 1.62
C GLU A 84 6.92 16.25 0.56
N MET A 85 7.68 16.68 -0.44
CA MET A 85 8.28 15.78 -1.43
C MET A 85 9.23 14.78 -0.77
N LEU A 86 10.09 15.24 0.13
CA LEU A 86 11.07 14.40 0.82
C LEU A 86 10.38 13.37 1.73
N VAL A 87 9.39 13.81 2.49
CA VAL A 87 8.62 12.94 3.40
C VAL A 87 7.80 11.93 2.61
N SER A 88 7.14 12.34 1.54
CA SER A 88 6.39 11.44 0.65
C SER A 88 7.30 10.35 0.07
N ALA A 89 8.47 10.74 -0.44
CA ALA A 89 9.45 9.81 -0.97
C ALA A 89 9.95 8.81 0.09
N LEU A 90 10.27 9.30 1.29
CA LEU A 90 10.72 8.47 2.41
C LEU A 90 9.65 7.46 2.82
N ILE A 91 8.40 7.91 2.98
CA ILE A 91 7.30 7.04 3.39
C ILE A 91 6.97 6.01 2.33
N THR A 92 7.06 6.38 1.05
CA THR A 92 6.89 5.45 -0.07
C THR A 92 7.92 4.32 -0.01
N ASP A 93 9.19 4.66 0.17
CA ASP A 93 10.27 3.66 0.27
C ASP A 93 10.13 2.80 1.53
N LEU A 94 9.78 3.40 2.67
CA LEU A 94 9.57 2.70 3.92
C LEU A 94 8.38 1.75 3.87
N ALA A 95 7.26 2.19 3.29
CA ALA A 95 6.07 1.36 3.09
C ALA A 95 6.37 0.17 2.17
N ARG A 96 7.13 0.38 1.08
CA ARG A 96 7.57 -0.72 0.21
C ARG A 96 8.46 -1.72 0.95
N ARG A 97 9.48 -1.25 1.67
CA ARG A 97 10.50 -2.13 2.24
C ARG A 97 10.07 -2.81 3.53
N ILE A 98 9.49 -2.07 4.45
CA ILE A 98 9.16 -2.57 5.79
C ILE A 98 7.82 -3.32 5.79
N ILE A 99 6.87 -2.89 4.95
CA ILE A 99 5.51 -3.44 4.97
C ILE A 99 5.30 -4.36 3.76
N TRP A 100 5.48 -3.84 2.54
CA TRP A 100 5.10 -4.58 1.34
C TRP A 100 5.95 -5.83 1.11
N ILE A 101 7.28 -5.74 1.14
CA ILE A 101 8.16 -6.90 0.89
C ILE A 101 7.91 -8.04 1.90
N PRO A 102 7.90 -7.80 3.23
CA PRO A 102 7.58 -8.86 4.19
C PRO A 102 6.18 -9.43 4.02
N LEU A 103 5.19 -8.60 3.65
CA LEU A 103 3.84 -9.06 3.35
C LEU A 103 3.81 -10.00 2.13
N MET A 104 4.60 -9.72 1.09
CA MET A 104 4.75 -10.63 -0.06
C MET A 104 5.41 -11.96 0.34
N ASN A 105 6.41 -11.92 1.21
CA ASN A 105 7.02 -13.14 1.75
C ASN A 105 6.04 -13.96 2.59
N MET A 106 5.24 -13.30 3.44
CA MET A 106 4.20 -13.96 4.23
C MET A 106 3.11 -14.57 3.36
N THR A 107 2.63 -13.84 2.35
CA THR A 107 1.60 -14.35 1.43
C THR A 107 2.12 -15.55 0.64
N TRP A 108 3.37 -15.50 0.17
CA TRP A 108 4.02 -16.66 -0.46
C TRP A 108 4.06 -17.86 0.49
N CYS A 109 4.57 -17.67 1.71
CA CYS A 109 4.65 -18.74 2.71
C CYS A 109 3.26 -19.33 3.00
N LEU A 110 2.25 -18.48 3.21
CA LEU A 110 0.87 -18.91 3.46
C LEU A 110 0.29 -19.74 2.30
N THR A 111 0.53 -19.34 1.05
CA THR A 111 0.05 -20.09 -0.12
C THR A 111 0.73 -21.45 -0.27
N GLN A 112 2.01 -21.56 0.09
CA GLN A 112 2.74 -22.83 0.05
C GLN A 112 2.30 -23.76 1.18
N GLU A 113 2.14 -23.24 2.40
CA GLU A 113 1.68 -24.03 3.54
C GLU A 113 0.21 -24.45 3.38
N SER A 114 -0.64 -23.60 2.81
CA SER A 114 -2.03 -23.97 2.50
C SER A 114 -2.10 -25.08 1.44
N SER A 115 -1.24 -25.03 0.41
CA SER A 115 -1.09 -26.13 -0.55
C SER A 115 -0.72 -27.43 0.13
N LYS A 116 0.32 -27.44 0.99
CA LYS A 116 0.73 -28.64 1.74
C LYS A 116 -0.39 -29.17 2.63
N ALA A 117 -1.07 -28.29 3.36
CA ALA A 117 -2.20 -28.66 4.21
C ALA A 117 -3.35 -29.31 3.41
N LEU A 118 -3.67 -28.77 2.23
CA LEU A 118 -4.67 -29.35 1.33
C LEU A 118 -4.25 -30.72 0.80
N THR A 119 -2.97 -30.89 0.42
CA THR A 119 -2.47 -32.22 0.01
C THR A 119 -2.51 -33.24 1.13
N TRP A 120 -2.19 -32.82 2.36
CA TRP A 120 -2.29 -33.68 3.54
C TRP A 120 -3.75 -34.06 3.82
N LEU A 121 -4.68 -33.11 3.77
CA LEU A 121 -6.11 -33.36 3.96
C LEU A 121 -6.67 -34.31 2.89
N ASN A 122 -6.24 -34.16 1.63
CA ASN A 122 -6.59 -35.07 0.55
C ASN A 122 -6.11 -36.51 0.81
N SER A 123 -4.91 -36.66 1.41
CA SER A 123 -4.36 -37.97 1.78
C SER A 123 -5.14 -38.65 2.92
N GLN A 124 -5.65 -37.87 3.88
CA GLN A 124 -6.46 -38.39 4.99
C GLN A 124 -7.86 -38.82 4.56
N MET A 125 -8.44 -38.15 3.56
CA MET A 125 -9.79 -38.44 3.07
C MET A 125 -9.82 -39.44 1.90
N GLU A 126 -8.67 -39.96 1.47
CA GLU A 126 -8.54 -40.93 0.35
C GLU A 126 -9.25 -40.51 -0.95
N LEU A 127 -9.42 -39.20 -1.18
CA LEU A 127 -10.19 -38.62 -2.29
C LEU A 127 -9.54 -38.85 -3.69
N GLY A 128 -8.40 -39.53 -3.75
CA GLY A 128 -7.69 -39.86 -4.98
C GLY A 128 -6.91 -38.69 -5.60
N LYS A 129 -6.24 -38.95 -6.72
CA LYS A 129 -5.36 -37.98 -7.43
C LYS A 129 -6.11 -36.90 -8.23
N TYR A 130 -7.37 -37.16 -8.59
CA TYR A 130 -8.19 -36.26 -9.44
C TYR A 130 -9.26 -35.50 -8.65
N SER A 131 -9.10 -35.40 -7.34
CA SER A 131 -10.03 -34.65 -6.50
C SER A 131 -9.90 -33.13 -6.73
N HIS A 132 -11.01 -32.41 -6.55
CA HIS A 132 -11.02 -30.95 -6.54
C HIS A 132 -10.04 -30.36 -5.52
N VAL A 133 -9.80 -31.07 -4.41
CA VAL A 133 -8.84 -30.68 -3.36
C VAL A 133 -7.40 -30.71 -3.88
N THR A 134 -7.04 -31.72 -4.68
CA THR A 134 -5.71 -31.82 -5.30
C THR A 134 -5.48 -30.70 -6.32
N ALA A 135 -6.52 -30.36 -7.10
CA ALA A 135 -6.46 -29.25 -8.05
C ALA A 135 -6.32 -27.89 -7.34
N ALA A 136 -7.02 -27.69 -6.22
CA ALA A 136 -6.89 -26.47 -5.42
C ALA A 136 -5.49 -26.36 -4.77
N ALA A 137 -4.95 -27.47 -4.26
CA ALA A 137 -3.61 -27.52 -3.71
C ALA A 137 -2.54 -27.18 -4.77
N SER A 138 -2.63 -27.82 -5.94
CA SER A 138 -1.67 -27.56 -7.03
C SER A 138 -1.72 -26.12 -7.52
N TYR A 139 -2.92 -25.51 -7.56
CA TYR A 139 -3.08 -24.09 -7.86
C TYR A 139 -2.42 -23.20 -6.81
N MET A 140 -2.63 -23.46 -5.51
CA MET A 140 -2.05 -22.68 -4.41
C MET A 140 -0.52 -22.71 -4.37
N SER A 141 0.12 -23.78 -4.87
CA SER A 141 1.58 -23.84 -4.98
C SER A 141 2.15 -22.93 -6.08
N THR A 142 1.32 -22.43 -7.00
CA THR A 142 1.79 -21.58 -8.11
C THR A 142 2.01 -20.11 -7.70
N LYS A 143 2.91 -19.43 -8.42
CA LYS A 143 3.10 -17.96 -8.32
C LYS A 143 1.83 -17.17 -8.61
N MET A 144 0.94 -17.70 -9.46
CA MET A 144 -0.32 -17.04 -9.80
C MET A 144 -1.23 -16.90 -8.59
N ALA A 145 -1.38 -17.95 -7.77
CA ALA A 145 -2.19 -17.88 -6.57
C ALA A 145 -1.69 -16.79 -5.61
N ALA A 146 -0.37 -16.68 -5.41
CA ALA A 146 0.24 -15.63 -4.60
C ALA A 146 0.04 -14.22 -5.17
N THR A 147 0.12 -14.04 -6.49
CA THR A 147 -0.17 -12.74 -7.12
C THR A 147 -1.65 -12.34 -6.96
N HIS A 148 -2.58 -13.29 -7.06
CA HIS A 148 -4.01 -13.01 -6.86
C HIS A 148 -4.33 -12.67 -5.41
N THR A 149 -3.74 -13.37 -4.44
CA THR A 149 -3.94 -13.04 -3.02
C THR A 149 -3.33 -11.69 -2.68
N ALA A 150 -2.13 -11.37 -3.19
CA ALA A 150 -1.54 -10.05 -3.03
C ALA A 150 -2.42 -8.94 -3.63
N PHE A 151 -3.00 -9.16 -4.81
CA PHE A 151 -3.96 -8.22 -5.40
C PHE A 151 -5.19 -8.02 -4.51
N CYS A 152 -5.83 -9.10 -4.05
CA CYS A 152 -6.96 -9.02 -3.13
C CYS A 152 -6.61 -8.28 -1.84
N ILE A 153 -5.44 -8.55 -1.25
CA ILE A 153 -4.96 -7.85 -0.05
C ILE A 153 -4.76 -6.36 -0.35
N SER A 154 -4.17 -5.99 -1.49
CA SER A 154 -3.99 -4.57 -1.85
C SER A 154 -5.32 -3.83 -2.04
N VAL A 155 -6.31 -4.47 -2.67
CA VAL A 155 -7.65 -3.91 -2.84
C VAL A 155 -8.36 -3.80 -1.50
N LEU A 156 -8.28 -4.82 -0.65
CA LEU A 156 -8.87 -4.77 0.69
C LEU A 156 -8.21 -3.70 1.55
N ALA A 157 -6.88 -3.54 1.49
CA ALA A 157 -6.17 -2.48 2.19
C ALA A 157 -6.59 -1.08 1.70
N PHE A 158 -6.81 -0.93 0.39
CA PHE A 158 -7.33 0.31 -0.19
C PHE A 158 -8.77 0.61 0.27
N LEU A 159 -9.66 -0.38 0.23
CA LEU A 159 -11.04 -0.23 0.70
C LEU A 159 -11.11 0.05 2.20
N TRP A 160 -10.31 -0.65 3.00
CA TRP A 160 -10.23 -0.42 4.44
C TRP A 160 -9.69 0.97 4.75
N MET A 161 -8.76 1.47 3.95
CA MET A 161 -8.29 2.85 4.09
C MET A 161 -9.42 3.85 3.80
N LEU A 162 -10.22 3.67 2.74
CA LEU A 162 -11.37 4.54 2.47
C LEU A 162 -12.38 4.56 3.63
N ASP A 163 -12.65 3.40 4.23
CA ASP A 163 -13.54 3.29 5.40
C ASP A 163 -12.90 3.90 6.66
N ALA A 164 -11.59 3.72 6.84
CA ALA A 164 -10.83 4.33 7.93
C ALA A 164 -10.82 5.87 7.82
N THR A 165 -10.76 6.42 6.61
CA THR A 165 -10.79 7.88 6.37
C THR A 165 -12.18 8.46 6.67
N GLU A 166 -13.26 7.78 6.26
CA GLU A 166 -14.63 8.22 6.59
C GLU A 166 -14.90 8.15 8.11
N THR A 167 -14.48 7.07 8.76
CA THR A 167 -14.62 6.91 10.21
C THR A 167 -13.78 7.93 10.98
N LEU A 168 -12.54 8.21 10.54
CA LEU A 168 -11.69 9.23 11.15
C LEU A 168 -12.32 10.62 11.05
N ASP A 169 -12.85 11.00 9.88
CA ASP A 169 -13.55 12.27 9.68
C ASP A 169 -14.75 12.41 10.63
N SER A 170 -15.56 11.35 10.77
CA SER A 170 -16.69 11.34 11.70
C SER A 170 -16.25 11.54 13.16
N LEU A 171 -15.14 10.92 13.55
CA LEU A 171 -14.62 10.94 14.92
C LEU A 171 -13.96 12.29 15.23
N LEU A 172 -13.27 12.90 14.26
CA LEU A 172 -12.70 14.24 14.36
C LEU A 172 -13.79 15.31 14.53
N ILE A 173 -14.89 15.20 13.76
CA ILE A 173 -16.06 16.08 13.89
C ILE A 173 -16.69 15.94 15.27
N ASP A 174 -16.88 14.72 15.76
CA ASP A 174 -17.47 14.47 17.09
C ASP A 174 -16.56 14.93 18.24
N LEU A 175 -15.24 14.79 18.11
CA LEU A 175 -14.26 15.29 19.08
C LEU A 175 -14.21 16.82 19.11
N TRP A 176 -14.34 17.48 17.96
CA TRP A 176 -14.39 18.94 17.87
C TRP A 176 -15.74 19.51 18.31
N ALA A 177 -16.85 18.80 18.11
CA ALA A 177 -18.17 19.25 18.58
C ALA A 177 -18.31 19.24 20.12
N LYS A 178 -17.41 18.54 20.81
CA LYS A 178 -17.37 18.46 22.28
C LYS A 178 -16.51 19.55 22.95
N TYR A 179 -15.81 20.38 22.18
CA TYR A 179 -14.96 21.48 22.67
C TYR A 179 -15.42 22.82 22.10
#